data_AF-A0A3C0QRK7-F1
#
_entry.id   AF-A0A3C0QRK7-F1
#
_cell.length_a   1.000
_cell.length_b   1.000
_cell.length_c   1.000
_cell.angle_alpha   90.00
_cell.angle_beta   90.00
_cell.angle_gamma   90.00
#
_symmetry.space_group_name_H-M   'P 1'
#
loop_
_entity.id
_entity.type
_entity.pdbx_description
1 polymer ?
#
loop_
_entity_poly.entity_id
_entity_poly.type
_entity_poly.pdbx_seq_one_letter_code
_entity_poly.pdbx_strand_id
1 'polypeptide(L)'
;MNQYLSEKEARQYSPLTLAFLGDSVYETMIRETLVKAGNIPVRKLHEQKIRLVCAGFQARAFEMLVPLLSEQELSVAKRGRNAESIPPKHADPADYRKATGLE
;
A
#
# COMPACT_ATOMS: atom_id res chain seq x y z
N MET A 1 -15.69 -12.31 21.39
CA MET A 1 -15.26 -12.19 19.98
C MET A 1 -13.76 -12.03 19.99
N ASN A 2 -13.03 -12.80 19.18
CA ASN A 2 -11.58 -12.66 19.08
C ASN A 2 -11.29 -11.32 18.37
N GLN A 3 -10.42 -10.49 18.94
CA GLN A 3 -10.21 -9.12 18.48
C GLN A 3 -9.34 -9.04 17.20
N TYR A 4 -8.71 -10.14 16.79
CA TYR A 4 -7.76 -10.20 15.68
C TYR A 4 -7.94 -11.45 14.81
N LEU A 5 -7.61 -11.32 13.52
CA LEU A 5 -7.53 -12.44 12.58
C LEU A 5 -6.26 -13.26 12.84
N SER A 6 -6.39 -14.58 12.84
CA SER A 6 -5.22 -15.46 12.70
C SER A 6 -4.61 -15.33 11.30
N GLU A 7 -3.34 -15.70 11.16
CA GLU A 7 -2.67 -15.71 9.86
C GLU A 7 -3.39 -16.60 8.83
N LYS A 8 -3.92 -17.75 9.28
CA LYS A 8 -4.70 -18.65 8.42
C LYS A 8 -5.96 -17.97 7.88
N GLU A 9 -6.69 -17.24 8.73
CA GLU A 9 -7.88 -16.49 8.34
C GLU A 9 -7.52 -15.35 7.38
N ALA A 10 -6.50 -14.54 7.71
CA ALA A 10 -6.04 -13.45 6.87
C ALA A 10 -5.62 -13.91 5.46
N ARG A 11 -4.97 -15.07 5.35
CA ARG A 11 -4.59 -15.66 4.04
C ARG A 11 -5.80 -16.01 3.16
N GLN A 12 -6.99 -16.25 3.74
CA GLN A 12 -8.22 -16.51 2.97
C GLN A 12 -8.85 -15.23 2.40
N TYR A 13 -8.43 -14.05 2.86
CA TYR A 13 -9.02 -12.80 2.41
C TYR A 13 -8.55 -12.49 0.99
N SER A 14 -9.45 -11.86 0.22
CA SER A 14 -9.12 -11.41 -1.12
C SER A 14 -7.97 -10.40 -1.07
N PRO A 15 -7.10 -10.33 -2.09
CA PRO A 15 -6.00 -9.38 -2.10
C PRO A 15 -6.49 -7.94 -2.03
N LEU A 16 -7.60 -7.60 -2.70
CA LEU A 16 -8.18 -6.26 -2.67
C LEU A 16 -8.74 -5.89 -1.30
N THR A 17 -9.25 -6.86 -0.54
CA THR A 17 -9.68 -6.63 0.86
C THR A 17 -8.49 -6.32 1.76
N LEU A 18 -7.36 -7.01 1.55
CA LEU A 18 -6.13 -6.72 2.30
C LEU A 18 -5.55 -5.37 1.90
N ALA A 19 -5.47 -5.07 0.59
CA ALA A 19 -4.98 -3.79 0.09
C ALA A 19 -5.85 -2.61 0.56
N PHE A 20 -7.17 -2.79 0.68
CA PHE A 20 -8.05 -1.77 1.29
C PHE A 20 -7.63 -1.39 2.71
N LEU A 21 -7.22 -2.37 3.52
CA LEU A 21 -6.67 -2.10 4.86
C LEU A 21 -5.22 -1.59 4.77
N GLY A 22 -4.42 -2.15 3.88
CA GLY A 22 -3.03 -1.79 3.61
C GLY A 22 -2.84 -0.33 3.25
N ASP A 23 -3.70 0.23 2.40
CA ASP A 23 -3.71 1.65 2.03
C ASP A 23 -3.86 2.55 3.28
N SER A 24 -4.75 2.17 4.21
CA SER A 24 -4.92 2.91 5.47
C SER A 24 -3.69 2.82 6.39
N VAL A 25 -3.03 1.65 6.42
CA VAL A 25 -1.78 1.44 7.17
C VAL A 25 -0.66 2.29 6.57
N TYR A 26 -0.47 2.21 5.25
CA TYR A 26 0.54 2.97 4.53
C TYR A 26 0.33 4.49 4.68
N GLU A 27 -0.89 4.98 4.49
CA GLU A 27 -1.21 6.40 4.66
C GLU A 27 -0.92 6.87 6.10
N THR A 28 -1.22 6.04 7.10
CA THR A 28 -0.94 6.34 8.51
C THR A 28 0.57 6.45 8.76
N MET A 29 1.36 5.50 8.25
CA MET A 29 2.83 5.52 8.36
C MET A 29 3.44 6.76 7.70
N ILE A 30 2.94 7.15 6.52
CA ILE A 30 3.40 8.36 5.83
C ILE A 30 3.03 9.61 6.65
N ARG A 31 1.80 9.71 7.16
CA ARG A 31 1.38 10.84 8.01
C ARG A 31 2.25 10.94 9.26
N GLU A 32 2.51 9.83 9.93
CA GLU A 32 3.37 9.78 11.11
C GLU A 32 4.80 10.25 10.78
N THR A 33 5.36 9.76 9.67
CA THR A 33 6.68 10.17 9.18
C THR A 33 6.75 11.68 8.93
N LEU A 34 5.74 12.26 8.28
CA LEU A 34 5.70 13.70 7.98
C LEU A 34 5.56 14.54 9.25
N VAL A 35 4.74 14.11 10.21
CA VAL A 35 4.59 14.80 11.50
C VAL A 35 5.89 14.77 12.30
N LYS A 36 6.60 13.63 12.31
CA LYS A 36 7.91 13.50 12.95
C LYS A 36 8.99 14.35 12.28
N ALA A 37 8.91 14.54 10.96
CA ALA A 37 9.84 15.39 10.21
C ALA A 37 9.65 16.89 10.48
N GLY A 38 8.45 17.33 10.91
CA GLY A 38 8.27 18.69 11.40
C GLY A 38 6.82 19.15 11.55
N ASN A 39 6.62 20.06 12.50
CA ASN A 39 5.34 20.72 12.72
C ASN A 39 5.16 21.90 11.75
N ILE A 40 4.64 21.62 10.55
CA ILE A 40 4.40 22.60 9.49
C ILE A 40 2.90 22.72 9.18
N PRO A 41 2.45 23.76 8.43
CA PRO A 41 1.03 23.92 8.12
C PRO A 41 0.41 22.69 7.46
N VAL A 42 -0.81 22.33 7.86
CA VAL A 42 -1.54 21.12 7.41
C VAL A 42 -1.62 21.02 5.88
N ARG A 43 -1.79 22.14 5.18
CA ARG A 43 -1.78 22.17 3.70
C ARG A 43 -0.48 21.59 3.12
N LYS A 44 0.67 21.95 3.67
CA LYS A 44 1.97 21.44 3.21
C LYS A 44 2.14 19.95 3.52
N LEU A 45 1.68 19.50 4.70
CA LEU A 45 1.65 18.08 5.04
C LEU A 45 0.80 17.29 4.05
N HIS A 46 -0.38 17.80 3.69
CA HIS A 46 -1.27 17.16 2.72
C HIS A 46 -0.63 17.07 1.32
N GLU A 47 -0.01 18.14 0.83
CA GLU A 47 0.71 18.16 -0.46
C GLU A 47 1.90 17.17 -0.49
N GLN A 48 2.65 17.08 0.61
CA GLN A 48 3.72 16.09 0.74
C GLN A 48 3.17 14.67 0.77
N LYS A 49 2.12 14.43 1.57
CA LYS A 49 1.45 13.13 1.68
C LYS A 49 0.96 12.63 0.33
N ILE A 50 0.24 13.45 -0.45
CA ILE A 50 -0.27 13.06 -1.78
C ILE A 50 0.86 12.52 -2.67
N ARG A 51 2.03 13.15 -2.66
CA ARG A 51 3.17 12.71 -3.47
C ARG A 51 3.74 11.36 -3.04
N LEU A 52 3.60 11.00 -1.77
CA LEU A 52 4.13 9.77 -1.18
C LEU A 52 3.13 8.61 -1.20
N VAL A 53 1.82 8.89 -1.32
CA VAL A 53 0.75 7.87 -1.32
C VAL A 53 0.15 7.61 -2.71
N CYS A 54 0.56 8.36 -3.74
CA CYS A 54 0.04 8.11 -5.09
C CYS A 54 0.56 6.78 -5.65
N ALA A 55 -0.24 6.15 -6.52
CA ALA A 55 0.05 4.84 -7.09
C ALA A 55 1.44 4.77 -7.76
N GLY A 56 1.87 5.83 -8.47
CA GLY A 56 3.19 5.86 -9.10
C GLY A 56 4.35 5.89 -8.09
N PHE A 57 4.18 6.49 -6.91
CA PHE A 57 5.19 6.44 -5.86
C PHE A 57 5.24 5.05 -5.23
N GLN A 58 4.08 4.50 -4.88
CA GLN A 58 3.95 3.16 -4.32
C GLN A 58 4.47 2.07 -5.27
N ALA A 59 4.24 2.21 -6.58
CA ALA A 59 4.76 1.30 -7.60
C ALA A 59 6.29 1.26 -7.63
N ARG A 60 6.96 2.40 -7.47
CA ARG A 60 8.44 2.45 -7.37
C ARG A 60 8.92 1.82 -6.07
N ALA A 61 8.23 2.08 -4.96
CA ALA A 61 8.56 1.46 -3.69
C ALA A 61 8.41 -0.07 -3.74
N PHE A 62 7.36 -0.58 -4.40
CA PHE A 62 7.16 -2.01 -4.67
C PHE A 62 8.36 -2.60 -5.40
N GLU A 63 8.82 -1.97 -6.50
CA GLU A 63 9.97 -2.46 -7.27
C GLU A 63 11.27 -2.47 -6.45
N MET A 64 11.46 -1.49 -5.58
CA MET A 64 12.63 -1.43 -4.69
C MET A 64 12.59 -2.51 -3.60
N LEU A 65 11.40 -2.86 -3.10
CA LEU A 65 11.23 -3.81 -2.00
C LEU A 65 11.23 -5.26 -2.48
N VAL A 66 10.69 -5.56 -3.66
CA VAL A 66 10.57 -6.93 -4.20
C VAL A 66 11.85 -7.78 -4.07
N PRO A 67 13.07 -7.27 -4.37
CA PRO A 67 14.31 -8.04 -4.21
C PRO A 67 14.69 -8.36 -2.75
N LEU A 68 14.10 -7.64 -1.79
CA LEU A 68 14.37 -7.75 -0.36
C LEU A 68 13.34 -8.62 0.37
N LEU A 69 12.21 -8.93 -0.28
CA LEU A 69 11.14 -9.73 0.31
C LEU A 69 11.54 -11.20 0.44
N SER A 70 11.11 -11.83 1.53
CA SER A 70 11.10 -13.28 1.66
C SER A 70 10.16 -13.92 0.62
N GLU A 71 10.27 -15.23 0.42
CA GLU A 71 9.37 -15.96 -0.49
C GLU A 71 7.89 -15.80 -0.12
N GLN A 72 7.60 -15.80 1.18
CA GLN A 72 6.24 -15.65 1.69
C GLN A 72 5.68 -14.25 1.38
N GLU A 73 6.45 -13.20 1.67
CA GLU A 73 6.04 -11.81 1.39
C GLU A 73 5.91 -11.57 -0.11
N LEU A 74 6.86 -12.07 -0.92
CA LEU A 74 6.81 -11.96 -2.37
C LEU A 74 5.58 -12.64 -2.96
N SER A 75 5.14 -13.77 -2.37
CA SER A 75 3.91 -14.46 -2.76
C SER A 75 2.67 -13.58 -2.52
N VAL A 76 2.59 -12.94 -1.34
CA VAL A 76 1.50 -12.00 -1.01
C VAL A 76 1.51 -10.80 -1.94
N ALA A 77 2.68 -10.19 -2.16
CA ALA A 77 2.88 -9.03 -3.01
C ALA A 77 2.48 -9.31 -4.48
N LYS A 78 2.86 -10.48 -5.01
CA LYS A 78 2.44 -10.93 -6.35
C LYS A 78 0.93 -11.16 -6.42
N ARG A 79 0.32 -11.67 -5.36
CA ARG A 79 -1.13 -11.91 -5.28
C ARG A 79 -1.92 -10.60 -5.33
N GLY A 80 -1.46 -9.56 -4.63
CA GLY A 80 -2.01 -8.20 -4.72
C GLY A 80 -1.86 -7.63 -6.13
N ARG A 81 -0.65 -7.67 -6.68
CA ARG A 81 -0.35 -7.14 -8.03
C ARG A 81 -1.16 -7.79 -9.15
N ASN A 82 -1.42 -9.09 -9.04
CA ASN A 82 -2.16 -9.85 -10.04
C ASN A 82 -3.67 -9.84 -9.80
N ALA A 83 -4.16 -9.17 -8.75
CA ALA A 83 -5.60 -9.07 -8.49
C ALA A 83 -6.29 -8.32 -9.63
N GLU A 84 -7.43 -8.84 -10.07
CA GLU A 84 -8.22 -8.19 -11.11
C GLU A 84 -8.93 -6.97 -10.54
N SER A 85 -8.56 -5.79 -11.00
CA SER A 85 -9.06 -4.52 -10.50
C SER A 85 -9.18 -3.50 -11.61
N ILE A 86 -10.19 -2.63 -11.52
CA ILE A 86 -10.37 -1.50 -12.43
C ILE A 86 -9.64 -0.29 -11.83
N PRO A 87 -8.53 0.17 -12.43
CA PRO A 87 -7.83 1.35 -11.94
C PRO A 87 -8.68 2.62 -12.14
N PRO A 88 -8.51 3.64 -11.29
CA PRO A 88 -9.11 4.95 -11.51
C PRO A 88 -8.74 5.53 -12.89
N LYS A 89 -9.63 6.36 -13.48
CA LYS A 89 -9.48 6.92 -14.84
C LYS A 89 -8.13 7.60 -15.11
N HIS A 90 -7.52 8.18 -14.09
CA HIS A 90 -6.26 8.93 -14.19
C HIS A 90 -5.04 8.18 -13.65
N ALA A 91 -5.22 6.93 -13.21
CA ALA A 91 -4.12 6.09 -12.75
C ALA A 91 -3.57 5.26 -13.91
N ASP A 92 -2.24 5.13 -13.96
CA ASP A 92 -1.62 4.15 -14.84
C ASP A 92 -1.99 2.73 -14.34
N PRO A 93 -2.54 1.84 -15.19
CA PRO A 93 -2.97 0.52 -14.76
C PRO A 93 -1.84 -0.36 -14.20
N ALA A 94 -0.61 -0.20 -14.68
CA ALA A 94 0.53 -0.98 -14.21
C ALA A 94 1.00 -0.46 -12.84
N ASP A 95 1.06 0.85 -12.66
CA ASP A 95 1.38 1.45 -11.36
C ASP A 95 0.31 1.11 -10.32
N TYR A 96 -0.97 1.17 -10.69
CA TYR A 96 -2.08 0.82 -9.80
C TYR A 96 -1.94 -0.63 -9.30
N ARG A 97 -1.70 -1.58 -10.21
CA ARG A 97 -1.48 -2.98 -9.83
C ARG A 97 -0.27 -3.14 -8.90
N LYS A 98 0.85 -2.47 -9.17
CA LYS A 98 2.03 -2.54 -8.28
C LYS A 98 1.75 -1.93 -6.91
N ALA A 99 1.03 -0.80 -6.84
CA ALA A 99 0.59 -0.19 -5.59
C ALA A 99 -0.28 -1.16 -4.78
N THR A 100 -1.27 -1.80 -5.40
CA THR A 100 -2.08 -2.85 -4.77
C THR A 100 -1.28 -4.10 -4.36
N GLY A 101 -0.09 -4.31 -4.94
CA GLY A 101 0.84 -5.34 -4.48
C GLY A 101 1.70 -4.93 -3.28
N LEU A 102 1.85 -3.63 -3.04
CA LEU A 102 2.54 -3.08 -1.87
C LEU A 102 1.61 -2.99 -0.65
N GLU A 103 0.37 -2.56 -0.89
CA GLU A 103 -0.73 -2.48 0.07
C GLU A 103 -1.16 -3.88 0.57
#